data_AF-A0AAW9BDG5-F1
#
_entry.id   AF-A0AAW9BDG5-F1
#
_cell.length_a   1.000
_cell.length_b   1.000
_cell.length_c   1.000
_cell.angle_alpha   90.00
_cell.angle_beta   90.00
_cell.angle_gamma   90.00
#
_symmetry.space_group_name_H-M   'P 1'
#
loop_
_entity.id
_entity.type
_entity.pdbx_description
1 polymer ?
#
loop_
_entity_poly.entity_id
_entity_poly.type
_entity_poly.pdbx_seq_one_letter_code
_entity_poly.pdbx_strand_id
1 'polypeptide(L)'
;QCFHRAIAKTSIYLDREPGNPELTVWLAINKASLAGAQGGLGALSLAKEAKSLLEGVIATSPQTLDGSAYTSLGSLYYKVPGWPIGFGDDDKAEEMLKKALEINPKGIDPNYFYGDFLAEEGRDKEAKVYLTRAMQATPRPDRPLADKGRKLEIEATLGRLK
;
A
#
# COMPACT_ATOMS: atom_id res chain seq x y z
N GLN A 1 18.35 1.64 5.72
CA GLN A 1 19.35 0.94 4.88
C GLN A 1 18.72 -0.16 4.01
N CYS A 2 17.77 -0.97 4.54
CA CYS A 2 17.15 -2.07 3.78
C CYS A 2 16.35 -1.66 2.53
N PHE A 3 15.50 -0.62 2.61
CA PHE A 3 14.68 -0.20 1.45
C PHE A 3 15.51 0.37 0.30
N HIS A 4 16.63 1.06 0.57
CA HIS A 4 17.51 1.53 -0.51
C HIS A 4 18.10 0.36 -1.29
N ARG A 5 18.50 -0.71 -0.58
CA ARG A 5 18.99 -1.95 -1.20
C ARG A 5 17.87 -2.66 -1.97
N ALA A 6 16.65 -2.70 -1.45
CA ALA A 6 15.51 -3.28 -2.12
C ALA A 6 15.17 -2.53 -3.43
N ILE A 7 15.10 -1.20 -3.38
CA ILE A 7 14.90 -0.33 -4.56
C ILE A 7 16.00 -0.61 -5.60
N ALA A 8 17.28 -0.55 -5.20
CA ALA A 8 18.39 -0.79 -6.11
C ALA A 8 18.32 -2.18 -6.77
N LYS A 9 18.01 -3.22 -5.97
CA LYS A 9 17.90 -4.58 -6.46
C LYS A 9 16.73 -4.76 -7.44
N THR A 10 15.55 -4.23 -7.10
CA THR A 10 14.37 -4.30 -7.98
C THR A 10 14.58 -3.52 -9.26
N SER A 11 15.23 -2.35 -9.21
CA SER A 11 15.61 -1.58 -10.40
C SER A 11 16.51 -2.39 -11.33
N ILE A 12 17.54 -3.06 -10.81
CA ILE A 12 18.43 -3.92 -11.62
C ILE A 12 17.66 -5.04 -12.33
N TYR A 13 16.66 -5.64 -11.68
CA TYR A 13 15.82 -6.66 -12.34
C TYR A 13 14.91 -6.06 -13.39
N LEU A 14 14.33 -4.89 -13.12
CA LEU A 14 13.46 -4.20 -14.08
C LEU A 14 14.23 -3.73 -15.32
N ASP A 15 15.51 -3.37 -15.18
CA ASP A 15 16.39 -3.07 -16.32
C ASP A 15 16.60 -4.28 -17.25
N ARG A 16 16.53 -5.50 -16.69
CA ARG A 16 16.66 -6.77 -17.44
C ARG A 16 15.33 -7.25 -18.00
N GLU A 17 14.23 -6.90 -17.36
CA GLU A 17 12.87 -7.23 -17.77
C GLU A 17 12.00 -5.97 -17.86
N PRO A 18 12.27 -5.06 -18.82
CA PRO A 18 11.50 -3.83 -18.95
C PRO A 18 10.02 -4.14 -19.16
N GLY A 19 9.16 -3.45 -18.41
CA GLY A 19 7.70 -3.61 -18.51
C GLY A 19 7.13 -4.77 -17.68
N ASN A 20 7.92 -5.48 -16.88
CA ASN A 20 7.39 -6.46 -15.93
C ASN A 20 6.52 -5.74 -14.86
N PRO A 21 5.19 -5.98 -14.83
CA PRO A 21 4.30 -5.23 -13.96
C PRO A 21 4.49 -5.61 -12.48
N GLU A 22 4.83 -6.87 -12.17
CA GLU A 22 5.06 -7.30 -10.79
C GLU A 22 6.29 -6.62 -10.19
N LEU A 23 7.40 -6.60 -10.93
CA LEU A 23 8.62 -5.90 -10.51
C LEU A 23 8.37 -4.39 -10.35
N THR A 24 7.53 -3.81 -11.21
CA THR A 24 7.13 -2.41 -11.14
C THR A 24 6.33 -2.10 -9.86
N VAL A 25 5.35 -2.95 -9.50
CA VAL A 25 4.61 -2.81 -8.24
C VAL A 25 5.54 -2.95 -7.04
N TRP A 26 6.45 -3.94 -7.04
CA TRP A 26 7.42 -4.09 -5.95
C TRP A 26 8.34 -2.88 -5.80
N LEU A 27 8.79 -2.29 -6.90
CA LEU A 27 9.59 -1.06 -6.87
C LEU A 27 8.80 0.09 -6.25
N ALA A 28 7.55 0.25 -6.65
CA ALA A 28 6.67 1.28 -6.11
C ALA A 28 6.40 1.10 -4.61
N ILE A 29 6.11 -0.12 -4.16
CA ILE A 29 5.93 -0.45 -2.74
C ILE A 29 7.19 -0.09 -1.94
N ASN A 30 8.38 -0.48 -2.41
CA ASN A 30 9.62 -0.15 -1.72
C ASN A 30 9.89 1.36 -1.65
N LYS A 31 9.56 2.11 -2.70
CA LYS A 31 9.65 3.59 -2.70
C LYS A 31 8.66 4.21 -1.73
N ALA A 32 7.40 3.76 -1.71
CA ALA A 32 6.37 4.21 -0.78
C ALA A 32 6.75 3.91 0.69
N SER A 33 7.24 2.71 0.98
CA SER A 33 7.72 2.35 2.33
C SER A 33 8.92 3.18 2.77
N LEU A 34 9.86 3.47 1.84
CA LEU A 34 10.98 4.34 2.15
C LEU A 34 10.53 5.78 2.41
N ALA A 35 9.55 6.29 1.65
CA ALA A 35 8.97 7.60 1.88
C ALA A 35 8.40 7.72 3.29
N GLY A 36 7.58 6.75 3.71
CA GLY A 36 7.02 6.72 5.07
C GLY A 36 8.08 6.66 6.16
N ALA A 37 9.20 5.96 5.93
CA ALA A 37 10.28 5.83 6.90
C ALA A 37 11.21 7.07 6.97
N GLN A 38 11.42 7.78 5.86
CA GLN A 38 12.34 8.93 5.81
C GLN A 38 11.69 10.26 6.19
N GLY A 39 10.43 10.47 5.83
CA GLY A 39 9.77 11.78 5.95
C GLY A 39 10.46 12.89 5.14
N GLY A 40 10.00 14.14 5.34
CA GLY A 40 10.56 15.33 4.68
C GLY A 40 10.38 15.39 3.16
N LEU A 41 11.12 16.29 2.50
CA LEU A 41 10.97 16.54 1.05
C LEU A 41 11.39 15.33 0.19
N GLY A 42 12.38 14.55 0.63
CA GLY A 42 12.80 13.32 -0.05
C GLY A 42 11.70 12.25 -0.08
N ALA A 43 10.93 12.14 1.01
CA ALA A 43 9.78 11.23 1.05
C ALA A 43 8.71 11.59 0.03
N LEU A 44 8.41 12.89 -0.15
CA LEU A 44 7.41 13.30 -1.12
C LEU A 44 7.81 12.96 -2.56
N SER A 45 9.09 13.10 -2.92
CA SER A 45 9.59 12.69 -4.24
C SER A 45 9.40 11.19 -4.45
N LEU A 46 9.80 10.38 -3.47
CA LEU A 46 9.64 8.92 -3.52
C LEU A 46 8.17 8.49 -3.61
N ALA A 47 7.28 9.17 -2.89
CA ALA A 47 5.84 8.93 -2.95
C ALA A 47 5.26 9.27 -4.33
N LYS A 48 5.71 10.36 -4.96
CA LYS A 48 5.30 10.75 -6.32
C LYS A 48 5.77 9.74 -7.37
N GLU A 49 7.02 9.26 -7.24
CA GLU A 49 7.54 8.20 -8.10
C GLU A 49 6.77 6.89 -7.94
N ALA A 50 6.48 6.48 -6.70
CA ALA A 50 5.65 5.31 -6.42
C ALA A 50 4.26 5.44 -7.04
N LYS A 51 3.59 6.60 -6.86
CA LYS A 51 2.30 6.90 -7.48
C LYS A 51 2.33 6.70 -9.00
N SER A 52 3.29 7.31 -9.69
CA SER A 52 3.41 7.21 -11.16
C SER A 52 3.57 5.76 -11.63
N LEU A 53 4.41 4.97 -10.96
CA LEU A 53 4.60 3.55 -11.26
C LEU A 53 3.30 2.74 -11.06
N LEU A 54 2.58 2.99 -9.97
CA LEU A 54 1.32 2.30 -9.66
C LEU A 54 0.22 2.65 -10.66
N GLU A 55 0.10 3.92 -11.05
CA GLU A 55 -0.83 4.38 -12.07
C GLU A 55 -0.55 3.72 -13.43
N GLY A 56 0.72 3.60 -13.82
CA GLY A 56 1.13 2.89 -15.03
C GLY A 56 0.76 1.40 -15.02
N VAL A 57 0.95 0.73 -13.88
CA VAL A 57 0.53 -0.68 -13.74
C VAL A 57 -0.99 -0.80 -13.76
N ILE A 58 -1.72 0.07 -13.07
CA ILE A 58 -3.20 0.05 -13.08
C ILE A 58 -3.74 0.21 -14.50
N ALA A 59 -3.15 1.09 -15.30
CA ALA A 59 -3.58 1.31 -16.68
C ALA A 59 -3.37 0.11 -17.61
N THR A 60 -2.42 -0.77 -17.31
CA THR A 60 -1.97 -1.83 -18.25
C THR A 60 -2.14 -3.25 -17.73
N SER A 61 -2.05 -3.46 -16.42
CA SER A 61 -2.09 -4.74 -15.73
C SER A 61 -2.71 -4.60 -14.33
N PRO A 62 -3.99 -4.19 -14.21
CA PRO A 62 -4.62 -3.81 -12.94
C PRO A 62 -4.73 -4.96 -11.92
N GLN A 63 -4.69 -6.22 -12.39
CA GLN A 63 -4.80 -7.42 -11.56
C GLN A 63 -3.45 -7.87 -10.96
N THR A 64 -2.33 -7.23 -11.34
CA THR A 64 -0.99 -7.61 -10.91
C THR A 64 -0.88 -7.67 -9.38
N LEU A 65 -0.29 -8.77 -8.89
CA LEU A 65 -0.14 -9.07 -7.46
C LEU A 65 -1.46 -8.91 -6.70
N ASP A 66 -2.55 -9.49 -7.22
CA ASP A 66 -3.89 -9.46 -6.63
C ASP A 66 -4.38 -8.03 -6.31
N GLY A 67 -4.13 -7.09 -7.23
CA GLY A 67 -4.55 -5.69 -7.07
C GLY A 67 -3.72 -4.90 -6.05
N SER A 68 -2.49 -5.35 -5.73
CA SER A 68 -1.60 -4.62 -4.81
C SER A 68 -1.28 -3.18 -5.26
N ALA A 69 -1.38 -2.92 -6.56
CA ALA A 69 -1.20 -1.57 -7.11
C ALA A 69 -2.25 -0.59 -6.56
N TYR A 70 -3.52 -1.01 -6.53
CA TYR A 70 -4.63 -0.22 -5.95
C TYR A 70 -4.47 -0.05 -4.44
N THR A 71 -4.11 -1.11 -3.71
CA THR A 71 -3.89 -1.05 -2.26
C THR A 71 -2.83 0.00 -1.91
N SER A 72 -1.71 -0.05 -2.62
CA SER A 72 -0.57 0.84 -2.38
C SER A 72 -0.86 2.28 -2.78
N LEU A 73 -1.55 2.48 -3.92
CA LEU A 73 -1.93 3.81 -4.39
C LEU A 73 -2.96 4.45 -3.46
N GLY A 74 -3.96 3.69 -3.01
CA GLY A 74 -4.92 4.14 -2.00
C GLY A 74 -4.22 4.57 -0.71
N SER A 75 -3.25 3.78 -0.24
CA SER A 75 -2.44 4.14 0.93
C SER A 75 -1.68 5.44 0.78
N LEU A 76 -1.07 5.68 -0.39
CA LEU A 76 -0.40 6.95 -0.66
C LEU A 76 -1.37 8.13 -0.61
N TYR A 77 -2.58 7.97 -1.16
CA TYR A 77 -3.55 9.06 -1.20
C TYR A 77 -4.00 9.55 0.19
N TYR A 78 -4.19 8.68 1.19
CA TYR A 78 -4.58 9.14 2.54
C TYR A 78 -3.40 9.40 3.49
N LYS A 79 -2.18 8.96 3.16
CA LYS A 79 -0.98 9.18 4.00
C LYS A 79 -0.12 10.37 3.56
N VAL A 80 -0.21 10.80 2.30
CA VAL A 80 0.57 11.93 1.76
C VAL A 80 -0.21 13.24 1.99
N PRO A 81 0.46 14.38 2.29
CA PRO A 81 -0.22 15.67 2.38
C PRO A 81 -0.99 16.02 1.09
N GLY A 82 -2.12 16.69 1.23
CA GLY A 82 -2.89 17.24 0.12
C GLY A 82 -2.24 18.43 -0.58
N TRP A 83 -2.96 19.02 -1.53
CA TRP A 83 -2.55 20.25 -2.21
C TRP A 83 -2.39 21.42 -1.21
N PRO A 84 -1.39 22.31 -1.37
CA PRO A 84 -0.45 22.42 -2.49
C PRO A 84 0.87 21.64 -2.32
N ILE A 85 1.05 20.94 -1.21
CA ILE A 85 2.34 20.33 -0.86
C ILE A 85 2.49 18.97 -1.55
N GLY A 86 1.47 18.13 -1.50
CA GLY A 86 1.48 16.79 -2.09
C GLY A 86 0.28 16.52 -2.96
N PHE A 87 -0.12 15.25 -3.01
CA PHE A 87 -1.20 14.75 -3.86
C PHE A 87 -2.25 13.97 -3.06
N GLY A 88 -2.21 14.06 -1.73
CA GLY A 88 -3.18 13.39 -0.87
C GLY A 88 -4.61 13.79 -1.19
N ASP A 89 -5.51 12.81 -1.14
CA ASP A 89 -6.91 12.92 -1.57
C ASP A 89 -7.70 11.71 -1.03
N ASP A 90 -8.46 11.91 0.05
CA ASP A 90 -9.16 10.83 0.75
C ASP A 90 -10.27 10.18 -0.08
N ASP A 91 -10.90 10.94 -1.00
CA ASP A 91 -11.89 10.39 -1.94
C ASP A 91 -11.22 9.39 -2.90
N LYS A 92 -10.07 9.76 -3.46
CA LYS A 92 -9.28 8.83 -4.29
C LYS A 92 -8.72 7.67 -3.47
N ALA A 93 -8.34 7.91 -2.21
CA ALA A 93 -7.87 6.84 -1.34
C ALA A 93 -8.96 5.77 -1.18
N GLU A 94 -10.17 6.17 -0.84
CA GLU A 94 -11.29 5.25 -0.66
C GLU A 94 -11.63 4.52 -1.97
N GLU A 95 -11.64 5.23 -3.11
CA GLU A 95 -11.89 4.62 -4.42
C GLU A 95 -10.89 3.48 -4.70
N MET A 96 -9.59 3.76 -4.56
CA MET A 96 -8.54 2.78 -4.83
C MET A 96 -8.59 1.60 -3.85
N LEU A 97 -8.83 1.86 -2.55
CA LEU A 97 -8.91 0.79 -1.54
C LEU A 97 -10.13 -0.10 -1.75
N LYS A 98 -11.28 0.46 -2.15
CA LYS A 98 -12.46 -0.34 -2.56
C LYS A 98 -12.16 -1.19 -3.79
N LYS A 99 -11.45 -0.68 -4.79
CA LYS A 99 -11.00 -1.49 -5.94
C LYS A 99 -10.06 -2.62 -5.54
N ALA A 100 -9.14 -2.38 -4.61
CA ALA A 100 -8.29 -3.44 -4.10
C ALA A 100 -9.08 -4.56 -3.40
N LEU A 101 -10.15 -4.22 -2.66
CA LEU A 101 -11.06 -5.18 -2.04
C LEU A 101 -11.93 -5.93 -3.05
N GLU A 102 -12.35 -5.31 -4.14
CA GLU A 102 -13.06 -6.01 -5.23
C GLU A 102 -12.19 -7.11 -5.83
N ILE A 103 -10.89 -6.85 -6.03
CA ILE A 103 -9.93 -7.80 -6.60
C ILE A 103 -9.55 -8.88 -5.58
N ASN A 104 -9.23 -8.48 -4.35
CA ASN A 104 -8.73 -9.38 -3.30
C ASN A 104 -9.52 -9.21 -1.99
N PRO A 105 -10.77 -9.71 -1.93
CA PRO A 105 -11.69 -9.44 -0.83
C PRO A 105 -11.27 -10.08 0.50
N LYS A 106 -10.40 -11.09 0.46
CA LYS A 106 -9.92 -11.84 1.64
C LYS A 106 -8.45 -11.58 1.96
N GLY A 107 -7.78 -10.72 1.19
CA GLY A 107 -6.36 -10.43 1.34
C GLY A 107 -6.08 -9.64 2.61
N ILE A 108 -4.94 -9.94 3.25
CA ILE A 108 -4.49 -9.25 4.47
C ILE A 108 -4.26 -7.76 4.23
N ASP A 109 -3.53 -7.40 3.17
CA ASP A 109 -3.17 -6.02 2.86
C ASP A 109 -4.38 -5.14 2.49
N PRO A 110 -5.25 -5.49 1.51
CA PRO A 110 -6.39 -4.65 1.14
C PRO A 110 -7.38 -4.45 2.31
N ASN A 111 -7.64 -5.50 3.11
CA ASN A 111 -8.49 -5.36 4.29
C ASN A 111 -7.84 -4.51 5.39
N TYR A 112 -6.53 -4.66 5.61
CA TYR A 112 -5.83 -3.82 6.59
C TYR A 112 -5.85 -2.36 6.16
N PHE A 113 -5.43 -2.03 4.94
CA PHE A 113 -5.30 -0.64 4.52
C PHE A 113 -6.65 0.06 4.40
N TYR A 114 -7.72 -0.64 4.01
CA TYR A 114 -9.05 -0.05 4.09
C TYR A 114 -9.50 0.15 5.54
N GLY A 115 -9.22 -0.81 6.41
CA GLY A 115 -9.49 -0.66 7.85
C GLY A 115 -8.71 0.49 8.49
N ASP A 116 -7.44 0.69 8.13
CA ASP A 116 -6.61 1.79 8.61
C ASP A 116 -7.10 3.14 8.09
N PHE A 117 -7.43 3.24 6.80
CA PHE A 117 -8.08 4.42 6.22
C PHE A 117 -9.37 4.79 6.97
N LEU A 118 -10.26 3.81 7.19
CA LEU A 118 -11.50 4.03 7.93
C LEU A 118 -11.24 4.52 9.37
N ALA A 119 -10.18 4.04 10.02
CA ALA A 119 -9.80 4.49 11.36
C ALA A 119 -9.27 5.93 11.36
N GLU A 120 -8.50 6.33 10.35
CA GLU A 120 -8.07 7.73 10.18
C GLU A 120 -9.26 8.67 9.95
N GLU A 121 -10.27 8.21 9.21
CA GLU A 121 -11.52 8.93 8.97
C GLU A 121 -12.50 8.91 10.17
N GLY A 122 -12.12 8.28 11.30
CA GLY A 122 -12.96 8.16 12.49
C GLY A 122 -14.16 7.22 12.35
N ARG A 123 -14.17 6.36 11.31
CA ARG A 123 -15.20 5.35 11.04
C ARG A 123 -14.88 4.03 11.75
N ASP A 124 -14.64 4.11 13.07
CA ASP A 124 -14.08 3.02 13.88
C ASP A 124 -14.87 1.71 13.83
N LYS A 125 -16.21 1.79 13.78
CA LYS A 125 -17.07 0.61 13.66
C LYS A 125 -16.83 -0.16 12.37
N GLU A 126 -16.66 0.55 11.26
CA GLU A 126 -16.37 -0.05 9.97
C GLU A 126 -14.92 -0.53 9.91
N ALA A 127 -13.98 0.28 10.42
CA ALA A 127 -12.56 -0.07 10.53
C ALA A 127 -12.38 -1.43 11.23
N LYS A 128 -13.05 -1.63 12.37
CA LYS A 128 -13.00 -2.89 13.12
C LYS A 128 -13.42 -4.10 12.29
N VAL A 129 -14.42 -3.96 11.41
CA VAL A 129 -14.86 -5.05 10.53
C VAL A 129 -13.75 -5.48 9.58
N TYR A 130 -13.13 -4.52 8.89
CA TYR A 130 -12.07 -4.82 7.91
C TYR A 130 -10.76 -5.26 8.57
N LEU A 131 -10.38 -4.66 9.70
CA LEU A 131 -9.20 -5.07 10.47
C LEU A 131 -9.36 -6.51 11.02
N THR A 132 -10.56 -6.89 11.46
CA THR A 132 -10.83 -8.27 11.89
C THR A 132 -10.71 -9.25 10.73
N ARG A 133 -11.22 -8.89 9.54
CA ARG A 133 -11.03 -9.71 8.33
C ARG A 133 -9.57 -9.85 7.95
N ALA A 134 -8.79 -8.77 8.02
CA ALA A 134 -7.36 -8.79 7.77
C ALA A 134 -6.62 -9.74 8.73
N MET A 135 -6.98 -9.74 10.01
CA MET A 135 -6.39 -10.65 11.01
C MET A 135 -6.67 -12.13 10.70
N GLN A 136 -7.84 -12.42 10.10
CA GLN A 136 -8.29 -13.76 9.73
C GLN A 136 -7.82 -14.19 8.32
N ALA A 137 -7.11 -13.33 7.59
CA ALA A 137 -6.64 -13.64 6.24
C ALA A 137 -5.71 -14.86 6.23
N THR A 138 -5.80 -15.65 5.15
CA THR A 138 -4.92 -16.81 4.95
C THR A 138 -3.46 -16.36 4.89
N PRO A 139 -2.55 -16.97 5.65
CA PRO A 139 -1.12 -16.65 5.59
C PRO A 139 -0.55 -16.85 4.19
N ARG A 140 0.34 -15.95 3.76
CA ARG A 140 1.12 -16.04 2.53
C ARG A 140 2.44 -16.77 2.82
N PRO A 141 2.61 -18.04 2.43
CA PRO A 141 3.77 -18.84 2.82
C PRO A 141 5.10 -18.28 2.31
N ASP A 142 5.07 -17.53 1.20
CA ASP A 142 6.20 -16.84 0.59
C ASP A 142 6.56 -15.51 1.29
N ARG A 143 5.69 -15.00 2.19
CA ARG A 143 5.85 -13.68 2.85
C ARG A 143 5.61 -13.70 4.38
N PRO A 144 6.16 -14.68 5.13
CA PRO A 144 5.84 -14.84 6.55
C PRO A 144 6.26 -13.64 7.41
N LEU A 145 7.37 -12.97 7.07
CA LEU A 145 7.82 -11.78 7.80
C LEU A 145 6.91 -10.57 7.54
N ALA A 146 6.45 -10.39 6.30
CA ALA A 146 5.53 -9.30 5.96
C ALA A 146 4.17 -9.49 6.65
N ASP A 147 3.65 -10.71 6.64
CA ASP A 147 2.39 -11.04 7.32
C ASP A 147 2.49 -10.85 8.84
N LYS A 148 3.62 -11.23 9.45
CA LYS A 148 3.86 -10.97 10.88
C LYS A 148 3.85 -9.46 11.17
N GLY A 149 4.56 -8.67 10.38
CA GLY A 149 4.58 -7.21 10.52
C GLY A 149 3.18 -6.62 10.39
N ARG A 150 2.45 -7.04 9.36
CA ARG A 150 1.07 -6.60 9.12
C ARG A 150 0.12 -6.95 10.26
N LYS A 151 0.24 -8.13 10.87
CA LYS A 151 -0.57 -8.51 12.04
C LYS A 151 -0.33 -7.61 13.24
N LEU A 152 0.93 -7.23 13.50
CA LEU A 152 1.25 -6.26 14.56
C LEU A 152 0.64 -4.89 14.27
N GLU A 153 0.66 -4.44 13.01
CA GLU A 153 0.02 -3.19 12.61
C GLU A 153 -1.51 -3.27 12.77
N ILE A 154 -2.13 -4.39 12.42
CA ILE A 154 -3.57 -4.61 12.64
C ILE A 154 -3.91 -4.53 14.13
N GLU A 155 -3.14 -5.19 15.00
CA GLU A 155 -3.33 -5.15 16.46
C GLU A 155 -3.20 -3.73 17.01
N ALA A 156 -2.18 -2.99 16.56
CA ALA A 156 -1.98 -1.59 16.95
C ALA A 156 -3.15 -0.71 16.51
N THR A 157 -3.63 -0.86 15.26
CA THR A 157 -4.78 -0.09 14.76
C THR A 157 -6.06 -0.46 15.51
N LEU A 158 -6.30 -1.74 15.82
CA LEU A 158 -7.45 -2.16 16.62
C LEU A 158 -7.42 -1.59 18.04
N GLY A 159 -6.22 -1.50 18.65
CA GLY A 159 -6.05 -0.99 20.01
C GLY A 159 -6.27 0.52 20.17
N ARG A 160 -6.23 1.29 19.07
CA ARG A 160 -6.46 2.75 19.08
C ARG A 160 -7.89 3.17 18.70
N LEU A 161 -8.74 2.25 18.26
CA LEU A 161 -10.15 2.55 17.95
C LEU A 161 -10.88 2.95 19.25
N LYS A 162 -11.83 3.89 19.15
CA LYS A 162 -12.58 4.44 20.28
C LYS A 162 -13.87 3.68 20.58
#